data_AF-A0A2A7BFH2-F1
#
_entry.id   AF-A0A2A7BFH2-F1
#
_cell.length_a   1.000
_cell.length_b   1.000
_cell.length_c   1.000
_cell.angle_alpha   90.00
_cell.angle_beta   90.00
_cell.angle_gamma   90.00
#
_symmetry.space_group_name_H-M   'P 1'
#
loop_
_entity.id
_entity.type
_entity.pdbx_description
1 polymer ?
#
loop_
_entity_poly.entity_id
_entity_poly.type
_entity_poly.pdbx_seq_one_letter_code
_entity_poly.pdbx_strand_id
1 'polypeptide(L)'
;MKIAILIQCHKNPKQINLLLERLNHPDIDCYLHIDKKADFTDKIIHRENVFVLPDEQRVSVEWAQISQVTATLNLLNTAVAGIRGGL
;
A
#
# COMPACT_ATOMS: atom_id res chain seq x y z
N MET A 1 2.49 -10.31 17.58
CA MET A 1 3.45 -10.53 16.47
C MET A 1 3.13 -9.45 15.48
N LYS A 2 4.10 -8.61 15.09
CA LYS A 2 3.84 -7.54 14.14
C LYS A 2 3.71 -8.07 12.71
N ILE A 3 2.75 -7.55 11.95
CA ILE A 3 2.43 -7.97 10.59
C ILE A 3 2.40 -6.74 9.67
N ALA A 4 3.16 -6.78 8.58
CA ALA A 4 3.05 -5.81 7.49
C ALA A 4 2.17 -6.39 6.37
N ILE A 5 1.07 -5.73 6.06
CA ILE A 5 0.14 -6.11 4.99
C ILE A 5 0.43 -5.25 3.77
N LEU A 6 0.84 -5.89 2.68
CA LEU A 6 1.18 -5.23 1.42
C LEU A 6 -0.01 -5.33 0.46
N ILE A 7 -0.59 -4.19 0.11
CA ILE A 7 -1.84 -4.09 -0.64
C ILE A 7 -1.57 -3.43 -1.99
N GLN A 8 -1.81 -4.17 -3.08
CA GLN A 8 -1.86 -3.59 -4.43
C GLN A 8 -3.31 -3.34 -4.81
N CYS A 9 -3.65 -2.12 -5.20
CA CYS A 9 -5.02 -1.73 -5.51
C CYS A 9 -5.08 -0.80 -6.72
N HIS A 10 -6.18 -0.86 -7.48
CA HIS A 10 -6.32 -0.11 -8.74
C HIS A 10 -7.71 0.51 -8.93
N LYS A 11 -8.66 0.31 -8.00
CA LYS A 11 -10.03 0.85 -8.03
C LYS A 11 -10.73 0.76 -6.68
N ASN A 12 -11.92 1.36 -6.58
CA ASN A 12 -12.86 1.24 -5.46
C ASN A 12 -12.31 1.67 -4.09
N PRO A 13 -11.97 2.96 -3.88
CA PRO A 13 -11.44 3.46 -2.60
C PRO A 13 -12.33 3.15 -1.40
N LYS A 14 -13.67 3.12 -1.57
CA LYS A 14 -14.60 2.72 -0.50
C LYS A 14 -14.32 1.30 0.01
N GLN A 15 -14.07 0.34 -0.89
CA GLN A 15 -13.78 -1.05 -0.50
C GLN A 15 -12.42 -1.14 0.18
N ILE A 16 -11.44 -0.40 -0.32
CA ILE A 16 -10.09 -0.34 0.27
C ILE A 16 -10.19 0.19 1.70
N ASN A 17 -10.91 1.30 1.92
CA ASN A 17 -11.11 1.86 3.25
C ASN A 17 -11.85 0.89 4.19
N LEU A 18 -12.87 0.17 3.71
CA LEU A 18 -13.52 -0.87 4.52
C LEU A 18 -12.56 -1.99 4.93
N LEU A 19 -11.61 -2.37 4.07
CA LEU A 19 -10.56 -3.33 4.42
C LEU A 19 -9.62 -2.75 5.49
N LEU A 20 -9.15 -1.50 5.31
CA LEU A 20 -8.25 -0.83 6.26
C LEU A 20 -8.88 -0.68 7.65
N GLU A 21 -10.17 -0.43 7.72
CA GLU A 21 -10.91 -0.39 9.00
C GLU A 21 -10.92 -1.77 9.69
N ARG A 22 -11.09 -2.85 8.93
CA ARG A 22 -11.06 -4.22 9.50
C ARG A 22 -9.67 -4.69 9.88
N LEU A 23 -8.64 -4.09 9.30
CA LEU A 23 -7.23 -4.35 9.61
C LEU A 23 -6.68 -3.40 10.69
N ASN A 24 -7.52 -2.54 11.28
CA ASN A 24 -7.11 -1.60 12.33
C ASN A 24 -6.73 -2.35 13.62
N HIS A 25 -5.44 -2.59 13.80
CA HIS A 25 -4.89 -3.27 14.97
C HIS A 25 -3.48 -2.73 15.29
N PRO A 26 -3.09 -2.60 16.57
CA PRO A 26 -1.78 -2.05 16.96
C PRO A 26 -0.56 -2.83 16.47
N ASP A 27 -0.73 -4.13 16.15
CA ASP A 27 0.33 -4.99 15.60
C ASP A 27 0.31 -5.07 14.05
N ILE A 28 -0.54 -4.29 13.37
CA ILE A 28 -0.71 -4.38 11.90
C ILE A 28 -0.38 -3.03 11.26
N ASP A 29 0.53 -3.06 10.30
CA ASP A 29 0.84 -1.94 9.40
C ASP A 29 0.38 -2.27 7.97
N CYS A 30 -0.33 -1.35 7.32
CA CYS A 30 -0.82 -1.51 5.96
C CYS A 30 -0.03 -0.62 5.01
N TYR A 31 0.58 -1.21 3.97
CA TYR A 31 1.31 -0.51 2.92
C TYR A 31 0.57 -0.63 1.60
N LEU A 32 0.25 0.49 0.97
CA LEU A 32 -0.62 0.54 -0.19
C LEU A 32 0.14 1.03 -1.43
N HIS A 33 0.19 0.18 -2.45
CA HIS A 33 0.45 0.58 -3.81
C HIS A 33 -0.89 0.82 -4.50
N ILE A 34 -1.14 2.06 -4.89
CA ILE A 34 -2.25 2.43 -5.76
C ILE A 34 -1.69 2.50 -7.18
N ASP A 35 -2.28 1.74 -8.10
CA ASP A 35 -1.86 1.73 -9.51
C ASP A 35 -1.72 3.16 -10.04
N LYS A 36 -0.64 3.43 -10.79
CA LYS A 36 -0.33 4.78 -11.28
C LYS A 36 -1.42 5.35 -12.20
N LYS A 37 -2.20 4.48 -12.86
CA LYS A 37 -3.33 4.86 -13.72
C LYS A 37 -4.55 5.32 -12.92
N ALA A 38 -4.58 5.08 -11.60
CA ALA A 38 -5.71 5.42 -10.77
C ALA A 38 -5.57 6.78 -10.09
N ASP A 39 -6.68 7.50 -9.93
CA ASP A 39 -6.71 8.84 -9.31
C ASP A 39 -7.67 8.85 -8.12
N PHE A 40 -7.25 8.21 -7.03
CA PHE A 40 -8.01 8.15 -5.78
C PHE A 40 -7.16 8.11 -4.50
N THR A 41 -5.87 8.43 -4.59
CA THR A 41 -4.98 8.42 -3.43
C THR A 41 -5.49 9.31 -2.29
N ASP A 42 -6.06 10.46 -2.64
CA ASP A 42 -6.72 11.43 -1.76
C ASP A 42 -7.96 10.89 -1.03
N LYS A 43 -8.51 9.77 -1.49
CA LYS A 43 -9.72 9.15 -0.92
C LYS A 43 -9.40 8.02 0.06
N ILE A 44 -8.13 7.70 0.26
CA ILE A 44 -7.70 6.67 1.21
C ILE A 44 -7.63 7.26 2.62
N ILE A 45 -8.06 6.49 3.61
CA ILE A 45 -7.97 6.90 5.02
C ILE A 45 -6.50 7.06 5.42
N HIS A 46 -6.18 8.19 6.06
CA HIS A 46 -4.86 8.47 6.61
C HIS A 46 -4.85 8.20 8.12
N ARG A 47 -3.94 7.31 8.55
CA ARG A 47 -3.69 6.97 9.97
C ARG A 47 -2.24 6.50 10.14
N GLU A 48 -1.76 6.49 11.38
CA GLU A 48 -0.38 6.12 11.74
C GLU A 48 0.11 4.78 11.18
N ASN A 49 -0.76 3.78 11.06
CA ASN A 49 -0.42 2.44 10.54
C ASN A 49 -0.88 2.21 9.09
N VAL A 50 -1.16 3.28 8.33
CA VAL A 50 -1.54 3.21 6.91
C VAL A 50 -0.58 4.06 6.08
N PHE A 51 0.21 3.39 5.25
CA PHE A 51 1.27 3.99 4.45
C PHE A 51 0.95 3.85 2.97
N VAL A 52 0.56 4.95 2.32
CA VAL A 52 0.39 4.96 0.86
C VAL A 52 1.73 5.29 0.21
N LEU A 53 2.14 4.49 -0.78
CA LEU A 53 3.38 4.75 -1.51
C LEU A 53 3.33 6.11 -2.22
N PRO A 54 4.43 6.87 -2.21
CA PRO A 54 4.51 8.14 -2.92
C PRO A 54 4.50 7.92 -4.43
N ASP A 55 4.21 8.97 -5.21
CA ASP A 55 3.91 8.83 -6.64
C ASP A 55 5.07 8.28 -7.48
N GLU A 56 6.30 8.61 -7.09
CA GLU A 56 7.53 8.10 -7.69
C GLU A 56 7.71 6.58 -7.51
N GLN A 57 7.04 5.98 -6.53
CA GLN A 57 7.05 4.53 -6.28
C GLN A 57 5.79 3.81 -6.81
N ARG A 58 4.82 4.56 -7.35
CA ARG A 58 3.65 3.98 -8.02
C ARG A 58 4.03 3.50 -9.42
N VAL A 59 3.42 2.38 -9.82
CA VAL A 59 3.72 1.68 -11.08
C VAL A 59 2.40 1.56 -11.83
N SER A 60 2.43 1.83 -13.15
CA SER A 60 1.31 1.49 -14.04
C SER A 60 1.35 -0.02 -14.24
N VAL A 61 0.46 -0.76 -13.57
CA VAL A 61 0.50 -2.21 -13.59
C VAL A 61 -0.31 -2.74 -14.76
N GLU A 62 0.34 -3.54 -15.60
CA GLU A 62 -0.30 -4.30 -16.66
C GLU A 62 -0.47 -5.77 -16.25
N TRP A 63 -1.56 -6.38 -16.72
CA TRP A 63 -1.89 -7.76 -16.37
C TRP A 63 -0.83 -8.73 -16.93
N ALA A 64 -0.40 -9.67 -16.08
CA ALA A 64 0.63 -10.67 -16.37
C ALA A 64 2.00 -10.08 -16.81
N GLN A 65 2.29 -8.82 -16.48
CA GLN A 65 3.57 -8.17 -16.78
C GLN A 65 4.44 -8.01 -15.54
N ILE A 66 5.75 -7.79 -15.77
CA ILE A 66 6.74 -7.54 -14.72
C ILE A 66 6.38 -6.35 -13.83
N SER A 67 5.56 -5.42 -14.31
CA SER A 67 5.04 -4.29 -13.54
C SER A 67 4.34 -4.70 -12.24
N GLN A 68 3.66 -5.86 -12.21
CA GLN A 68 3.04 -6.38 -10.99
C GLN A 68 4.10 -6.69 -9.94
N VAL A 69 5.19 -7.34 -10.35
CA VAL A 69 6.33 -7.69 -9.51
C VAL A 69 7.06 -6.43 -9.03
N THR A 70 7.30 -5.46 -9.91
CA THR A 70 7.92 -4.18 -9.54
C THR A 70 7.12 -3.46 -8.46
N ALA A 71 5.79 -3.42 -8.58
CA ALA A 71 4.93 -2.82 -7.55
C ALA A 71 4.98 -3.58 -6.22
N THR A 72 5.05 -4.92 -6.23
CA THR A 72 5.26 -5.73 -5.02
C THR A 72 6.63 -5.47 -4.38
N LEU A 73 7.69 -5.33 -5.19
CA LEU A 73 9.03 -5.01 -4.69
C LEU A 73 9.10 -3.62 -4.05
N ASN A 74 8.42 -2.63 -4.62
CA ASN A 74 8.33 -1.30 -4.01
C ASN A 74 7.65 -1.36 -2.64
N LEU A 75 6.55 -2.11 -2.51
CA LEU A 75 5.88 -2.36 -1.22
C LEU A 75 6.81 -3.03 -0.20
N LEU A 76 7.54 -4.07 -0.61
CA LEU A 76 8.50 -4.78 0.26
C LEU A 76 9.62 -3.86 0.73
N ASN A 77 10.22 -3.09 -0.18
CA ASN A 77 11.31 -2.17 0.13
C ASN A 77 10.85 -1.10 1.13
N THR A 78 9.63 -0.55 0.96
CA THR A 78 9.07 0.44 1.87
C THR A 78 8.79 -0.15 3.26
N ALA A 79 8.19 -1.34 3.33
CA ALA A 79 7.95 -2.00 4.61
C ALA A 79 9.25 -2.32 5.37
N VAL A 80 10.29 -2.80 4.66
CA VAL A 80 11.60 -3.07 5.26
C VAL A 80 12.30 -1.78 5.70
N ALA A 81 12.20 -0.70 4.92
CA ALA A 81 12.76 0.60 5.29
C ALA A 81 12.10 1.18 6.54
N GLY A 82 10.76 1.07 6.67
CA GLY A 82 10.02 1.48 7.86
C GLY A 82 10.49 0.74 9.12
N ILE A 83 10.72 -0.57 9.02
CA ILE A 83 11.24 -1.39 10.13
C ILE A 83 12.66 -0.97 10.54
N ARG A 84 13.53 -0.66 9.57
CA ARG A 84 14.94 -0.29 9.83
C ARG A 84 15.12 1.16 10.27
N GLY A 85 14.19 2.03 9.91
CA GLY A 85 14.23 3.47 10.18
C GLY A 85 13.74 3.87 11.58
N GLY A 86 13.09 2.98 12.33
CA GLY A 86 12.62 3.27 13.68
C GLY A 86 11.71 4.50 13.75
N LEU A 87 10.73 4.59 12.83
CA LEU A 87 9.58 5.48 13.00
C LEU A 87 8.65 4.92 14.08
#